data_AF-A0A6J8CWR3-F1
#
_entry.id   AF-A0A6J8CWR3-F1
#
_cell.length_a   1.000
_cell.length_b   1.000
_cell.length_c   1.000
_cell.angle_alpha   90.00
_cell.angle_beta   90.00
_cell.angle_gamma   90.00
#
_symmetry.space_group_name_H-M   'P 1'
#
loop_
_entity.id
_entity.type
_entity.pdbx_description
1 polymer ?
#
loop_
_entity_poly.entity_id
_entity_poly.type
_entity_poly.pdbx_seq_one_letter_code
_entity_poly.pdbx_strand_id
1 'polypeptide(L)'
;MEFAIDCPLPYWDTTLDFPMTDPTQSIVWSSKYFGNGYGAITTGPFANLPGQIQAIRNINNDGWLMSRQDIQMTLSKPSYNEFTEPSPCYNGNRNAYSMECLHDGTHVWLGGTSEPTTTAAFDPILYPFHAFVDKVFGLFRRRMLQEGNAVYPDKQITRHAPIGTEWYFITLFLA
;
A
#
# COMPACT_ATOMS: atom_id res chain seq x y z
N MET A 1 -24.22 2.32 14.68
CA MET A 1 -23.40 2.40 15.90
C MET A 1 -23.08 0.96 16.25
N GLU A 2 -22.02 0.43 15.67
CA GLU A 2 -21.57 -0.94 15.91
C GLU A 2 -20.74 -0.90 17.18
N PHE A 3 -21.05 -1.75 18.16
CA PHE A 3 -20.17 -1.99 19.29
C PHE A 3 -18.93 -2.74 18.76
N ALA A 4 -18.03 -2.00 18.12
CA ALA A 4 -16.73 -2.50 17.71
C ALA A 4 -15.93 -2.74 19.00
N ILE A 5 -15.63 -4.01 19.27
CA ILE A 5 -14.51 -4.42 20.13
C ILE A 5 -13.33 -3.44 19.93
N ASP A 6 -12.84 -2.85 21.03
CA ASP A 6 -11.77 -1.83 21.11
C ASP A 6 -10.40 -2.30 20.55
N CYS A 7 -10.36 -2.76 19.32
CA CYS A 7 -9.16 -3.25 18.63
C CYS A 7 -9.07 -2.57 17.26
N PRO A 8 -8.66 -1.28 17.20
CA PRO A 8 -8.43 -0.62 15.92
C PRO A 8 -7.25 -1.30 15.20
N LEU A 9 -7.34 -1.41 13.87
CA LEU A 9 -6.22 -1.86 13.05
C LEU A 9 -5.12 -0.78 13.05
N PRO A 10 -3.90 -1.07 13.55
CA PRO A 10 -2.79 -0.13 13.43
C PRO A 10 -2.36 0.00 11.97
N TYR A 11 -1.71 1.12 11.63
CA TYR A 11 -1.10 1.31 10.31
C TYR A 11 0.43 1.24 10.38
N TRP A 12 1.07 0.81 9.30
CA TRP A 12 2.52 0.92 9.11
C TRP A 12 2.81 2.17 8.27
N ASP A 13 3.37 3.19 8.91
CA ASP A 13 3.73 4.45 8.25
C ASP A 13 5.10 4.33 7.60
N THR A 14 5.12 3.99 6.32
CA THR A 14 6.37 3.81 5.56
C THR A 14 7.21 5.08 5.50
N THR A 15 6.62 6.27 5.75
CA THR A 15 7.35 7.54 5.75
C THR A 15 8.27 7.72 6.95
N LEU A 16 8.10 6.90 7.99
CA LEU A 16 9.02 6.82 9.14
C LEU A 16 10.22 5.92 8.85
N ASP A 17 10.01 4.87 8.06
CA ASP A 17 11.05 3.91 7.71
C ASP A 17 11.88 4.39 6.51
N PHE A 18 11.26 5.11 5.56
CA PHE A 18 11.91 5.68 4.38
C PHE A 18 13.23 6.44 4.67
N PRO A 19 13.31 7.36 5.66
CA PRO A 19 14.53 8.12 5.93
C PRO A 19 15.56 7.37 6.78
N MET A 20 15.33 6.11 7.17
CA MET A 20 16.31 5.33 7.93
C MET A 20 17.56 5.09 7.08
N THR A 21 18.74 5.01 7.73
CA THR A 21 19.98 4.60 7.04
C THR A 21 19.84 3.24 6.39
N ASP A 22 19.14 2.33 7.06
CA ASP A 22 18.77 1.02 6.53
C ASP A 22 17.32 0.69 6.95
N PRO A 23 16.33 0.90 6.07
CA PRO A 23 14.93 0.61 6.35
C PRO A 23 14.64 -0.89 6.61
N THR A 24 15.56 -1.78 6.22
CA THR A 24 15.45 -3.22 6.50
C THR A 24 15.65 -3.54 7.99
N GLN A 25 16.19 -2.59 8.76
CA GLN A 25 16.35 -2.67 10.21
C GLN A 25 15.16 -2.08 10.99
N SER A 26 14.06 -1.72 10.31
CA SER A 26 12.85 -1.26 11.00
C SER A 26 12.36 -2.30 12.01
N ILE A 27 11.86 -1.81 13.15
CA ILE A 27 11.35 -2.66 14.23
C ILE A 27 10.19 -3.54 13.78
N VAL A 28 9.47 -3.14 12.72
CA VAL A 28 8.36 -3.91 12.15
C VAL A 28 8.83 -5.30 11.67
N TRP A 29 10.09 -5.44 11.25
CA TRP A 29 10.69 -6.72 10.81
C TRP A 29 11.28 -7.57 11.95
N SER A 30 11.14 -7.13 13.20
CA SER A 30 11.60 -7.89 14.36
C SER A 30 10.62 -9.00 14.72
N SER A 31 11.11 -10.01 15.45
CA SER A 31 10.29 -11.09 16.01
C SER A 31 9.23 -10.61 17.01
N LYS A 32 9.28 -9.35 17.46
CA LYS A 32 8.24 -8.76 18.31
C LYS A 32 7.02 -8.30 17.51
N TYR A 33 7.18 -8.03 16.21
CA TYR A 33 6.15 -7.47 15.34
C TYR A 33 5.84 -8.41 14.18
N PHE A 34 6.27 -8.13 12.95
CA PHE A 34 5.85 -8.88 11.76
C PHE A 34 6.82 -9.99 11.36
N GLY A 35 7.91 -10.19 12.11
CA GLY A 35 8.91 -11.19 11.81
C GLY A 35 9.87 -10.79 10.69
N ASN A 36 10.86 -11.64 10.46
CA ASN A 36 11.96 -11.45 9.54
C ASN A 36 11.53 -10.92 8.15
N GLY A 37 12.37 -10.07 7.57
CA GLY A 37 12.16 -9.46 6.25
C GLY A 37 12.66 -10.28 5.06
N TYR A 38 13.36 -11.40 5.30
CA TYR A 38 14.01 -12.20 4.26
C TYR A 38 13.63 -13.68 4.35
N GLY A 39 13.28 -14.27 3.21
CA GLY A 39 12.85 -15.65 3.10
C GLY A 39 11.45 -15.88 3.69
N ALA A 40 11.15 -17.14 3.98
CA ALA A 40 9.91 -17.52 4.64
C ALA A 40 9.83 -16.86 6.04
N ILE A 41 8.67 -16.31 6.39
CA ILE A 41 8.43 -15.75 7.72
C ILE A 41 8.47 -16.91 8.73
N THR A 42 9.51 -16.92 9.57
CA THR A 42 9.80 -17.99 10.54
C THR A 42 9.97 -17.44 11.96
N THR A 43 9.83 -16.12 12.13
CA THR A 43 9.94 -15.44 13.42
C THR A 43 8.72 -14.57 13.72
N GLY A 44 8.47 -14.35 15.00
CA GLY A 44 7.35 -13.54 15.48
C GLY A 44 5.97 -14.22 15.41
N PRO A 45 4.89 -13.46 15.68
CA PRO A 45 3.52 -13.98 15.82
C PRO A 45 2.98 -14.69 14.58
N PHE A 46 3.57 -14.41 13.41
CA PHE A 46 3.10 -14.89 12.12
C PHE A 46 3.91 -16.06 11.53
N ALA A 47 4.93 -16.55 12.24
CA ALA A 47 5.81 -17.62 11.78
C ALA A 47 5.10 -18.93 11.41
N ASN A 48 3.96 -19.21 12.07
CA ASN A 48 3.20 -20.46 11.92
C ASN A 48 1.75 -20.17 11.55
N LEU A 49 1.51 -19.16 10.71
CA LEU A 49 0.15 -18.86 10.26
C LEU A 49 -0.46 -20.08 9.56
N PRO A 50 -1.64 -20.55 10.00
CA PRO A 50 -2.32 -21.65 9.36
C PRO A 50 -2.79 -21.23 7.96
N GLY A 51 -2.39 -21.97 6.93
CA GLY A 51 -2.71 -21.68 5.54
C GLY A 51 -1.95 -22.61 4.60
N GLN A 52 -2.35 -22.63 3.32
CA GLN A 52 -1.67 -23.45 2.30
C GLN A 52 -0.34 -22.83 1.83
N ILE A 53 -0.14 -21.52 2.03
CA ILE A 53 1.02 -20.78 1.54
C ILE A 53 1.65 -20.04 2.72
N GLN A 54 2.91 -20.35 3.00
CA GLN A 54 3.74 -19.57 3.92
C GLN A 54 4.19 -18.30 3.22
N ALA A 55 3.99 -17.14 3.85
CA ALA A 55 4.46 -15.87 3.31
C ALA A 55 5.99 -15.80 3.29
N ILE A 56 6.50 -15.26 2.19
CA ILE A 56 7.92 -15.06 1.88
C ILE A 56 8.12 -13.57 1.64
N ARG A 57 9.16 -12.98 2.23
CA ARG A 57 9.58 -11.60 1.98
C ARG A 57 10.99 -11.57 1.42
N ASN A 58 11.29 -10.56 0.62
CA ASN A 58 12.64 -10.24 0.16
C ASN A 58 12.80 -8.72 0.18
N ILE A 59 12.74 -8.15 1.38
CA ILE A 59 12.63 -6.69 1.52
C ILE A 59 13.81 -5.96 0.88
N ASN A 60 13.53 -4.81 0.26
CA ASN A 60 14.52 -3.91 -0.33
C ASN A 60 15.34 -4.52 -1.49
N ASN A 61 14.81 -5.56 -2.16
CA ASN A 61 15.43 -6.09 -3.38
C ASN A 61 15.09 -5.24 -4.62
N ASP A 62 13.89 -4.66 -4.65
CA ASP A 62 13.42 -3.70 -5.65
C ASP A 62 12.38 -2.77 -5.00
N GLY A 63 11.72 -1.90 -5.77
CA GLY A 63 10.62 -1.06 -5.29
C GLY A 63 11.08 0.07 -4.36
N TRP A 64 10.14 0.60 -3.57
CA TRP A 64 10.38 1.70 -2.65
C TRP A 64 9.36 1.81 -1.54
N LEU A 65 9.79 2.35 -0.39
CA LEU A 65 8.89 2.89 0.62
C LEU A 65 8.42 4.29 0.24
N MET A 66 7.23 4.70 0.70
CA MET A 66 6.74 6.06 0.51
C MET A 66 7.44 7.04 1.46
N SER A 67 7.89 8.18 0.94
CA SER A 67 8.44 9.29 1.72
C SER A 67 7.37 10.30 2.14
N ARG A 68 7.71 11.21 3.05
CA ARG A 68 6.82 12.33 3.39
C ARG A 68 6.55 13.24 2.20
N GLN A 69 7.54 13.42 1.30
CA GLN A 69 7.38 14.20 0.09
C GLN A 69 6.37 13.53 -0.85
N ASP A 70 6.45 12.21 -1.00
CA ASP A 70 5.52 11.46 -1.84
C ASP A 70 4.08 11.67 -1.35
N ILE A 71 3.84 11.54 -0.05
CA ILE A 71 2.51 11.79 0.54
C ILE A 71 2.04 13.23 0.29
N GLN A 72 2.92 14.23 0.42
CA GLN A 72 2.55 15.63 0.14
C GLN A 72 2.16 15.84 -1.32
N MET A 73 2.94 15.29 -2.25
CA MET A 73 2.68 15.39 -3.68
C MET A 73 1.38 14.67 -4.06
N THR A 74 1.12 13.50 -3.46
CA THR A 74 -0.13 12.77 -3.72
C THR A 74 -1.35 13.47 -3.13
N LEU A 75 -1.24 14.07 -1.93
CA LEU A 75 -2.32 14.85 -1.34
C LEU A 75 -2.64 16.11 -2.14
N SER A 76 -1.69 16.64 -2.93
CA SER A 76 -1.90 17.82 -3.79
C SER A 76 -2.62 17.54 -5.12
N LYS A 77 -2.87 16.29 -5.48
CA LYS A 77 -3.51 15.94 -6.76
C LYS A 77 -4.90 16.58 -6.89
N PRO A 78 -5.25 17.29 -7.97
CA PRO A 78 -6.48 18.08 -8.00
C PRO A 78 -7.75 17.24 -8.23
N SER A 79 -7.62 15.95 -8.54
CA SER A 79 -8.74 15.06 -8.83
C SER A 79 -8.52 13.66 -8.28
N TYR A 80 -9.62 12.92 -8.08
CA TYR A 80 -9.57 11.50 -7.69
C TYR A 80 -8.83 10.67 -8.75
N ASN A 81 -9.01 10.96 -10.03
CA ASN A 81 -8.30 10.26 -11.11
C ASN A 81 -6.79 10.44 -11.00
N GLU A 82 -6.30 11.66 -10.79
CA GLU A 82 -4.85 11.85 -10.64
C GLU A 82 -4.28 11.31 -9.33
N PHE A 83 -5.14 11.09 -8.33
CA PHE A 83 -4.80 10.41 -7.09
C PHE A 83 -4.77 8.88 -7.26
N THR A 84 -5.75 8.28 -7.95
CA THR A 84 -5.92 6.82 -8.04
C THR A 84 -5.41 6.19 -9.32
N GLU A 85 -5.54 6.83 -10.49
CA GLU A 85 -5.24 6.21 -11.78
C GLU A 85 -3.78 5.76 -11.85
N PRO A 86 -3.49 4.68 -12.60
CA PRO A 86 -2.14 4.18 -12.78
C PRO A 86 -1.41 5.18 -13.67
N SER A 87 -0.89 6.22 -13.04
CA SER A 87 0.12 7.07 -13.66
C SER A 87 1.32 6.15 -13.88
N PRO A 88 1.75 5.91 -15.13
CA PRO A 88 2.72 4.87 -15.45
C PRO A 88 3.98 4.99 -14.59
N CYS A 89 4.15 4.08 -13.63
CA CYS A 89 5.34 3.93 -12.79
C CYS A 89 6.45 3.21 -13.55
N TYR A 90 6.67 3.59 -14.80
CA TYR A 90 7.67 2.91 -15.62
C TYR A 90 9.08 3.34 -15.20
N ASN A 91 10.00 2.38 -15.17
CA ASN A 91 11.44 2.58 -14.94
C ASN A 91 11.78 3.37 -13.66
N GLY A 92 11.10 3.09 -12.55
CA GLY A 92 11.40 3.74 -11.26
C GLY A 92 11.00 5.22 -11.19
N ASN A 93 10.13 5.68 -12.09
CA ASN A 93 9.65 7.06 -12.07
C ASN A 93 8.61 7.29 -10.97
N ARG A 94 9.09 7.58 -9.76
CA ARG A 94 8.27 7.95 -8.59
C ARG A 94 7.50 9.27 -8.78
N ASN A 95 7.81 10.06 -9.82
CA ASN A 95 7.18 11.38 -10.06
C ASN A 95 5.73 11.32 -10.52
N ALA A 96 5.19 10.12 -10.76
CA ALA A 96 3.76 9.94 -10.93
C ALA A 96 2.99 10.46 -9.70
N TYR A 97 3.51 10.25 -8.48
CA TYR A 97 2.89 10.62 -7.21
C TYR A 97 1.40 10.24 -7.11
N SER A 98 0.93 9.24 -7.87
CA SER A 98 -0.39 8.64 -7.64
C SER A 98 -0.27 7.66 -6.48
N MET A 99 -1.36 7.47 -5.74
CA MET A 99 -1.37 6.52 -4.63
C MET A 99 -1.13 5.10 -5.11
N GLU A 100 -1.72 4.70 -6.25
CA GLU A 100 -1.51 3.38 -6.84
C GLU A 100 -0.02 3.15 -7.11
N CYS A 101 0.68 4.15 -7.68
CA CYS A 101 2.10 4.04 -7.96
C CYS A 101 2.98 3.83 -6.73
N LEU A 102 2.72 4.64 -5.70
CA LEU A 102 3.47 4.59 -4.45
C LEU A 102 3.16 3.30 -3.68
N HIS A 103 1.91 2.85 -3.76
CA HIS A 103 1.44 1.61 -3.18
C HIS A 103 2.12 0.40 -3.79
N ASP A 104 2.11 0.31 -5.12
CA ASP A 104 2.69 -0.80 -5.86
C ASP A 104 4.20 -0.87 -5.64
N GLY A 105 4.88 0.27 -5.61
CA GLY A 105 6.29 0.33 -5.25
C GLY A 105 6.61 -0.27 -3.86
N THR A 106 5.70 -0.12 -2.89
CA THR A 106 5.88 -0.71 -1.56
C THR A 106 5.59 -2.22 -1.55
N HIS A 107 4.63 -2.68 -2.35
CA HIS A 107 4.42 -4.11 -2.59
C HIS A 107 5.67 -4.78 -3.18
N VAL A 108 6.28 -4.14 -4.19
CA VAL A 108 7.55 -4.58 -4.77
C VAL A 108 8.68 -4.50 -3.74
N TRP A 109 8.69 -3.47 -2.88
CA TRP A 109 9.69 -3.33 -1.81
C TRP A 109 9.63 -4.46 -0.79
N LEU A 110 8.44 -4.95 -0.44
CA LEU A 110 8.28 -6.13 0.41
C LEU A 110 8.79 -7.40 -0.28
N GLY A 111 8.53 -7.50 -1.59
CA GLY A 111 8.91 -8.61 -2.44
C GLY A 111 8.22 -9.93 -2.07
N GLY A 112 8.61 -11.00 -2.76
CA GLY A 112 8.14 -12.35 -2.46
C GLY A 112 6.62 -12.47 -2.62
N THR A 113 5.93 -12.93 -1.57
CA THR A 113 4.49 -13.15 -1.60
C THR A 113 3.69 -11.85 -1.65
N SER A 114 4.30 -10.73 -1.26
CA SER A 114 3.69 -9.41 -1.20
C SER A 114 3.69 -8.66 -2.54
N GLU A 115 4.42 -9.14 -3.56
CA GLU A 115 4.49 -8.48 -4.87
C GLU A 115 3.27 -8.80 -5.76
N PRO A 116 2.85 -10.07 -5.95
CA PRO A 116 1.63 -10.38 -6.71
C PRO A 116 0.36 -10.07 -5.92
N THR A 117 -0.60 -9.39 -6.55
CA THR A 117 -1.91 -9.08 -5.96
C THR A 117 -2.70 -10.33 -5.54
N THR A 118 -2.48 -11.47 -6.21
CA THR A 118 -3.14 -12.74 -5.91
C THR A 118 -2.63 -13.41 -4.63
N THR A 119 -1.45 -13.00 -4.15
CA THR A 119 -0.80 -13.62 -2.99
C THR A 119 -0.52 -12.66 -1.85
N ALA A 120 -0.55 -11.34 -2.09
CA ALA A 120 -0.15 -10.33 -1.10
C ALA A 120 -0.89 -10.43 0.24
N ALA A 121 -2.15 -10.88 0.23
CA ALA A 121 -2.94 -11.10 1.45
C ALA A 121 -2.44 -12.22 2.37
N PHE A 122 -1.53 -13.08 1.90
CA PHE A 122 -0.90 -14.07 2.76
C PHE A 122 0.14 -13.46 3.70
N ASP A 123 0.66 -12.26 3.41
CA ASP A 123 1.56 -11.52 4.29
C ASP A 123 0.76 -10.57 5.22
N PRO A 124 0.77 -10.77 6.55
CA PRO A 124 0.00 -9.95 7.48
C PRO A 124 0.37 -8.47 7.50
N ILE A 125 1.55 -8.08 7.02
CA ILE A 125 1.93 -6.66 6.92
C ILE A 125 1.07 -5.90 5.90
N LEU A 126 0.37 -6.62 5.00
CA LEU A 126 -0.58 -6.04 4.06
C LEU A 126 -1.61 -5.16 4.78
N TYR A 127 -2.20 -5.66 5.87
CA TYR A 127 -3.32 -4.96 6.51
C TYR A 127 -2.90 -3.63 7.15
N PRO A 128 -1.83 -3.55 7.96
CA PRO A 128 -1.31 -2.26 8.42
C PRO A 128 -0.82 -1.34 7.28
N PHE A 129 -0.28 -1.90 6.21
CA PHE A 129 0.12 -1.10 5.05
C PHE A 129 -1.10 -0.47 4.36
N HIS A 130 -2.15 -1.26 4.09
CA HIS A 130 -3.39 -0.77 3.51
C HIS A 130 -4.15 0.16 4.46
N ALA A 131 -4.03 0.01 5.77
CA ALA A 131 -4.54 0.98 6.74
C ALA A 131 -3.82 2.34 6.64
N PHE A 132 -2.52 2.35 6.32
CA PHE A 132 -1.79 3.58 6.05
C PHE A 132 -2.26 4.24 4.75
N VAL A 133 -2.45 3.45 3.70
CA VAL A 133 -2.99 3.89 2.42
C VAL A 133 -4.40 4.48 2.58
N ASP A 134 -5.28 3.82 3.34
CA ASP A 134 -6.62 4.33 3.66
C ASP A 134 -6.56 5.64 4.45
N LYS A 135 -5.64 5.78 5.41
CA LYS A 135 -5.41 7.04 6.11
C LYS A 135 -5.06 8.18 5.14
N VAL A 136 -4.19 7.93 4.15
CA VAL A 136 -3.82 8.93 3.14
C VAL A 136 -5.03 9.27 2.24
N PHE A 137 -5.80 8.26 1.84
CA PHE A 137 -7.05 8.47 1.12
C PHE A 137 -8.08 9.29 1.92
N GLY A 138 -8.23 9.03 3.21
CA GLY A 138 -9.08 9.80 4.11
C GLY A 138 -8.64 11.26 4.26
N LEU A 139 -7.33 11.53 4.24
CA LEU A 139 -6.79 12.90 4.20
C LEU A 139 -7.14 13.59 2.88
N PHE A 140 -6.92 12.91 1.75
CA PHE A 140 -7.26 13.42 0.43
C PHE A 140 -8.77 13.73 0.32
N ARG A 141 -9.64 12.77 0.68
CA ARG A 141 -11.10 12.93 0.65
C ARG A 141 -11.57 14.12 1.46
N ARG A 142 -11.00 14.34 2.65
CA ARG A 142 -11.33 15.51 3.49
C ARG A 142 -10.99 16.83 2.81
N ARG A 143 -9.83 16.93 2.15
CA ARG A 143 -9.47 18.13 1.37
C ARG A 143 -10.43 18.35 0.20
N MET A 144 -10.72 17.30 -0.58
CA MET A 144 -11.64 17.41 -1.72
C MET A 144 -13.04 17.86 -1.28
N LEU A 145 -13.53 17.38 -0.14
CA LEU A 145 -14.80 17.83 0.46
C LEU A 145 -14.76 19.32 0.86
N GLN A 146 -13.66 19.78 1.45
CA GLN A 146 -13.48 21.18 1.85
C GLN A 146 -13.40 22.13 0.65
N GLU A 147 -12.82 21.67 -0.46
CA GLU A 147 -12.71 22.42 -1.71
C GLU A 147 -14.00 22.38 -2.55
N GLY A 148 -15.01 21.60 -2.15
CA GLY A 148 -16.24 21.40 -2.92
C GLY A 148 -16.06 20.48 -4.16
N ASN A 149 -14.93 19.77 -4.23
CA ASN A 149 -14.53 18.92 -5.36
C ASN A 149 -14.68 17.42 -5.04
N ALA A 150 -15.54 17.04 -4.09
CA ALA A 150 -15.79 15.66 -3.71
C ALA A 150 -16.62 14.91 -4.77
N VAL A 151 -16.04 14.76 -5.95
CA VAL A 151 -16.60 14.04 -7.09
C VAL A 151 -15.78 12.77 -7.26
N TYR A 152 -16.34 11.64 -6.85
CA TYR A 152 -15.84 10.36 -7.33
C TYR A 152 -16.02 10.32 -8.85
N PRO A 153 -15.03 9.79 -9.60
CA PRO A 153 -15.15 9.72 -11.04
C PRO A 153 -16.39 8.91 -11.41
N ASP A 154 -17.34 9.57 -12.07
CA ASP A 154 -18.45 8.89 -12.71
C ASP A 154 -17.86 8.15 -13.90
N LYS A 155 -17.85 6.81 -13.84
CA LYS A 155 -17.40 5.97 -14.95
C LYS A 155 -18.37 6.20 -16.11
N GLN A 156 -18.14 7.21 -16.93
CA GLN A 156 -18.60 7.14 -18.31
C GLN A 156 -17.89 5.94 -18.92
N ILE A 157 -18.63 4.83 -19.03
CA ILE A 157 -18.18 3.54 -19.52
C ILE A 157 -17.78 3.67 -21.00
N THR A 158 -16.62 4.25 -21.27
CA THR A 158 -15.88 3.90 -22.47
C THR A 158 -15.01 2.71 -22.08
N ARG A 159 -15.38 1.53 -22.58
CA ARG A 159 -14.60 0.30 -22.42
C ARG A 159 -13.17 0.55 -22.92
N HIS A 160 -12.26 0.94 -22.04
CA HIS A 160 -10.84 0.76 -22.29
C HIS A 160 -10.54 -0.70 -21.99
N ALA A 161 -10.24 -1.43 -23.06
CA ALA A 161 -9.90 -2.84 -23.02
C ALA A 161 -8.67 -3.05 -22.12
N PRO A 162 -8.59 -4.17 -21.38
CA PRO A 162 -7.43 -4.47 -20.56
C PRO A 162 -6.24 -4.71 -21.48
N ILE A 163 -5.29 -3.77 -21.50
CA ILE A 163 -3.96 -4.01 -22.05
C ILE A 163 -3.09 -4.41 -20.85
N GLY A 164 -2.98 -5.71 -20.61
CA GLY A 164 -1.93 -6.32 -19.77
C GLY A 164 -2.00 -6.06 -18.27
N THR A 165 -2.26 -7.13 -17.50
CA THR A 165 -1.82 -7.40 -16.10
C THR A 165 -1.94 -6.36 -14.98
N GLU A 166 -2.51 -5.18 -15.19
CA GLU A 166 -2.68 -4.18 -14.13
C GLU A 166 -4.13 -4.15 -13.65
N TRP A 167 -4.33 -4.52 -12.37
CA TRP A 167 -5.64 -4.60 -11.71
C TRP A 167 -5.79 -3.43 -10.73
N TYR A 168 -6.78 -2.61 -11.01
CA TYR A 168 -7.10 -1.30 -10.45
C TYR A 168 -7.26 -1.24 -8.92
N PHE A 169 -6.60 -0.24 -8.31
CA PHE A 169 -6.69 0.23 -6.92
C PHE A 169 -8.12 0.45 -6.37
N ILE A 170 -9.10 0.70 -7.25
CA ILE A 170 -10.50 0.93 -6.84
C ILE A 170 -11.25 -0.36 -6.48
N THR A 171 -10.74 -1.54 -6.83
CA THR A 171 -11.48 -2.80 -6.65
C THR A 171 -11.38 -3.38 -5.22
N LEU A 172 -10.44 -2.91 -4.39
CA LEU A 172 -10.26 -3.40 -3.01
C LEU A 172 -11.04 -2.61 -1.95
N PHE A 173 -11.58 -1.43 -2.28
CA PHE A 173 -12.36 -0.60 -1.34
C PHE A 173 -13.89 -0.71 -1.52
N LEU A 174 -14.37 -1.53 -2.46
CA LEU A 174 -15.80 -1.65 -2.80
C LEU A 174 -16.31 -3.10 -2.89
N ALA A 175 -15.64 -4.05 -2.23
CA ALA A 175 -16.17 -5.41 -2.03
C ALA A 175 -16.59 -5.62 -0.57
#